data_AF-K2ESX7-F1
#
_entry.id   AF-K2ESX7-F1
#
_cell.length_a   1.000
_cell.length_b   1.000
_cell.length_c   1.000
_cell.angle_alpha   90.00
_cell.angle_beta   90.00
_cell.angle_gamma   90.00
#
_symmetry.space_group_name_H-M   'P 1'
#
loop_
_entity.id
_entity.type
_entity.pdbx_description
1 polymer ?
#
loop_
_entity_poly.entity_id
_entity_poly.type
_entity_poly.pdbx_seq_one_letter_code
_entity_poly.pdbx_strand_id
1 'polypeptide(L)' 'MKSVVTFFSEVKSELSKVTWPKKNEVVKLTSIVFSVSIIVGLYVGGLDYLFTTVLTKLIAK' A
#
# COMPACT_ATOMS: atom_id res chain seq x y z
N MET A 1 8.36 -1.91 40.42
CA MET A 1 8.56 -1.78 38.97
C MET A 1 8.04 -3.04 38.31
N LYS A 2 6.91 -2.98 37.58
CA LYS A 2 6.45 -4.15 36.80
C LYS A 2 7.57 -4.50 35.82
N SER A 3 8.04 -5.75 35.86
CA SER A 3 9.16 -6.14 35.00
C SER A 3 8.75 -5.97 33.53
N VAL A 4 9.64 -5.45 32.70
CA VAL A 4 9.42 -5.30 31.26
C VAL A 4 8.96 -6.64 30.63
N VAL A 5 9.45 -7.76 31.16
CA VAL A 5 9.07 -9.12 30.76
C VAL A 5 7.57 -9.39 30.96
N THR A 6 6.99 -8.91 32.07
CA THR A 6 5.56 -9.06 32.36
C THR A 6 4.70 -8.24 31.38
N PHE A 7 5.16 -7.04 31.00
CA PHE A 7 4.47 -6.19 30.03
C PHE A 7 4.41 -6.84 28.64
N PHE A 8 5.50 -7.42 28.15
CA PHE A 8 5.49 -8.15 26.86
C PHE A 8 4.57 -9.38 26.89
N SER A 9 4.46 -10.06 28.03
CA SER A 9 3.53 -11.19 28.20
C SER A 9 2.06 -10.72 28.14
N GLU A 10 1.73 -9.62 28.81
CA GLU A 10 0.39 -9.01 28.77
C GLU A 10 0.03 -8.57 27.34
N VAL A 11 0.95 -7.90 26.62
CA VAL A 11 0.75 -7.46 25.22
C VAL A 11 0.52 -8.63 24.28
N LYS A 12 1.28 -9.73 24.42
CA LYS A 12 1.08 -10.94 23.60
C LYS A 12 -0.31 -11.56 23.85
N SER A 13 -0.76 -11.58 25.10
CA SER A 13 -2.08 -12.08 25.48
C SER A 13 -3.20 -11.23 24.87
N GLU A 14 -3.07 -9.90 24.86
CA GLU A 14 -4.05 -9.01 24.22
C GLU A 14 -4.03 -9.12 22.68
N LEU A 15 -2.85 -9.22 22.06
CA LEU A 15 -2.71 -9.44 20.62
C LEU A 15 -3.34 -10.76 20.14
N SER A 16 -3.43 -11.76 21.02
CA SER A 16 -4.10 -13.03 20.71
C SER A 16 -5.62 -12.91 20.68
N LYS A 17 -6.21 -11.88 21.31
CA LYS A 17 -7.66 -11.61 21.27
C LYS A 17 -8.05 -10.83 20.01
N VAL A 18 -7.07 -10.29 19.29
CA VAL A 18 -7.30 -9.58 18.03
C VAL A 18 -7.75 -10.58 16.97
N THR A 19 -8.92 -10.34 16.41
CA THR A 19 -9.46 -11.09 15.28
C THR A 19 -8.69 -10.72 14.00
N TRP A 20 -7.60 -11.45 13.76
CA TRP A 20 -6.84 -11.30 12.53
C TRP A 20 -7.65 -11.81 11.32
N PRO A 21 -7.60 -11.08 10.18
CA PRO A 21 -8.25 -11.50 8.96
C PRO A 21 -7.70 -12.84 8.47
N LYS A 22 -8.53 -13.62 7.80
CA LYS A 22 -8.11 -14.91 7.21
C LYS A 22 -7.04 -14.64 6.15
N LYS A 23 -6.01 -15.50 6.10
CA LYS A 23 -4.90 -15.38 5.14
C LYS A 23 -5.36 -15.16 3.68
N ASN A 24 -6.45 -15.82 3.27
CA ASN A 24 -7.00 -15.71 1.93
C ASN A 24 -7.58 -14.31 1.64
N GLU A 25 -8.18 -13.67 2.65
CA GLU A 25 -8.76 -12.33 2.51
C GLU A 25 -7.66 -11.28 2.40
N VAL A 26 -6.59 -11.41 3.19
CA VAL A 26 -5.40 -10.55 3.10
C VAL A 26 -4.81 -10.61 1.68
N VAL A 27 -4.59 -11.81 1.14
CA VAL A 27 -4.02 -11.98 -0.21
C VAL A 27 -4.94 -11.37 -1.27
N LYS A 28 -6.26 -11.57 -1.16
CA LYS A 28 -7.23 -11.00 -2.10
C LYS A 28 -7.21 -9.47 -2.06
N LEU A 29 -7.23 -8.87 -0.87
CA LEU A 29 -7.20 -7.43 -0.69
C LEU A 29 -5.88 -6.83 -1.22
N THR A 30 -4.74 -7.44 -0.90
CA THR A 30 -3.43 -6.99 -1.40
C THR A 30 -3.35 -7.11 -2.93
N SER A 31 -3.88 -8.19 -3.52
CA SER A 31 -3.91 -8.35 -4.97
C SER A 31 -4.76 -7.28 -5.66
N ILE A 32 -5.89 -6.88 -5.06
CA ILE A 32 -6.73 -5.80 -5.60
C ILE A 32 -5.96 -4.47 -5.58
N VAL A 33 -5.35 -4.12 -4.44
CA VAL A 33 -4.58 -2.89 -4.32
C VAL A 33 -3.43 -2.86 -5.32
N PHE A 34 -2.70 -3.98 -5.46
CA PHE A 34 -1.60 -4.09 -6.42
C PHE A 34 -2.07 -3.82 -7.86
N SER A 35 -3.18 -4.42 -8.28
CA SER A 35 -3.76 -4.19 -9.60
C SER A 35 -4.15 -2.72 -9.81
N VAL A 36 -4.79 -2.09 -8.82
CA VAL A 36 -5.19 -0.68 -8.91
C VAL A 36 -3.97 0.23 -8.97
N SER A 37 -2.94 -0.02 -8.17
CA SER A 37 -1.70 0.76 -8.19
C SER A 37 -0.99 0.70 -9.54
N ILE A 38 -0.98 -0.46 -10.21
CA ILE A 38 -0.43 -0.59 -11.57
C ILE A 38 -1.22 0.26 -12.56
N ILE A 39 -2.56 0.17 -12.53
CA ILE A 39 -3.43 0.92 -13.44
C ILE A 39 -3.23 2.42 -13.26
N VAL A 40 -3.23 2.89 -12.01
CA VAL A 40 -3.01 4.31 -11.70
C VAL A 40 -1.62 4.76 -12.10
N GLY A 41 -0.59 3.94 -11.84
CA GLY A 41 0.79 4.24 -12.23
C GLY A 41 0.96 4.38 -13.75
N LEU A 42 0.36 3.48 -14.53
CA LEU A 42 0.33 3.57 -15.99
C LEU A 42 -0.43 4.79 -16.48
N TYR A 43 -1.56 5.11 -15.84
CA TYR A 43 -2.36 6.28 -16.20
C TYR A 43 -1.60 7.58 -15.98
N VAL A 44 -1.02 7.77 -14.78
CA VAL A 44 -0.25 8.97 -14.45
C VAL A 44 1.00 9.07 -15.32
N GLY A 45 1.79 7.99 -15.41
CA GLY A 45 3.01 7.99 -16.23
C GLY A 45 2.75 8.18 -17.73
N GLY A 46 1.64 7.63 -18.24
CA GLY A 46 1.20 7.86 -19.62
C GLY A 46 0.81 9.31 -19.87
N LEU A 47 0.09 9.92 -18.93
CA LEU A 47 -0.26 11.35 -19.00
C LEU A 47 0.99 12.24 -18.91
N ASP A 48 1.92 11.96 -18.01
CA ASP A 48 3.17 12.73 -17.90
C ASP A 48 3.99 12.69 -19.20
N TYR A 49 4.06 11.52 -19.85
CA TYR A 49 4.73 11.38 -21.15
C TYR A 49 4.00 12.15 -22.27
N LEU A 50 2.68 12.05 -22.31
CA LEU A 50 1.85 12.78 -23.27
C LEU A 50 2.02 14.29 -23.10
N PHE A 51 1.86 14.80 -21.89
CA PHE A 51 1.99 16.22 -21.60
C PHE A 51 3.39 16.73 -21.88
N THR A 52 4.44 16.00 -21.50
CA THR A 52 5.82 16.38 -21.81
C THR A 52 6.03 16.48 -23.31
N THR A 53 5.59 15.48 -24.09
CA THR A 53 5.77 15.47 -25.55
C THR A 53 5.02 16.61 -26.22
N VAL A 54 3.79 16.89 -25.79
CA VAL A 54 2.96 17.97 -26.34
C VAL A 54 3.52 19.34 -25.98
N LEU A 55 3.91 19.55 -24.73
CA LEU A 55 4.50 20.81 -24.26
C LEU A 55 5.85 21.06 -24.91
N THR A 56 6.73 20.06 -25.02
CA THR A 56 8.01 20.20 -25.71
C THR A 56 7.80 20.59 -27.18
N LYS A 57 6.84 19.98 -27.89
CA LYS A 57 6.53 20.38 -29.28
C LYS A 57 5.95 21.80 -29.40
N LEU A 58 5.21 22.27 -28.41
CA LEU A 58 4.58 23.60 -28.41
C LEU A 58 5.54 24.71 -27.98
N ILE A 59 6.45 24.44 -27.04
CA ILE A 59 7.37 25.42 -26.46
C ILE A 59 8.70 25.48 -27.22
N ALA A 60 9.17 24.37 -27.80
CA ALA A 60 10.40 24.33 -28.60
C ALA A 60 10.20 24.77 -30.07
N LYS A 61 9.04 25.36 -30.38
CA LYS A 61 8.77 26.07 -31.64
C LYS A 61 8.78 27.56 -31.38
#